data_AF-X0VJR7-F1
#
_entry.id   AF-X0VJR7-F1
#
_cell.length_a   1.000
_cell.length_b   1.000
_cell.length_c   1.000
_cell.angle_alpha   90.00
_cell.angle_beta   90.00
_cell.angle_gamma   90.00
#
_symmetry.space_group_name_H-M   'P 1'
#
loop_
_entity.id
_entity.type
_entity.pdbx_description
1 polymer ?
#
loop_
_entity_poly.entity_id
_entity_poly.type
_entity_poly.pdbx_seq_one_letter_code
_entity_poly.pdbx_strand_id
1 'polypeptide(L)'
;HGLGGAKYDLVTDEIIREFFKVEPPRFLVVSCTLHLNFKSSPEASNFKISTLKKKIRDLEFNPERYVDELPLTKKEKNQIGELAEKKTKLIKKIKKASSPIEKRKISEEIKAINNFMAEKIITLKYELDKKIEKEEEKIKQAKVFTFREFPFCFFSAKTLRNLLNL
;
A
#
# COMPACT_ATOMS: atom_id res chain seq x y z
N HIS A 1 35.76 -2.17 1.87
CA HIS A 1 35.12 -0.84 2.03
C HIS A 1 33.61 -0.96 1.78
N GLY A 2 32.78 -0.04 2.30
CA GLY A 2 31.38 0.05 1.83
C GLY A 2 31.33 0.51 0.36
N LEU A 3 30.17 0.42 -0.30
CA LEU A 3 30.00 0.83 -1.70
C LEU A 3 30.47 2.27 -1.98
N GLY A 4 30.37 3.17 -0.99
CA GLY A 4 30.91 4.53 -1.11
C GLY A 4 32.44 4.57 -1.17
N GLY A 5 33.12 3.71 -0.40
CA GLY A 5 34.57 3.60 -0.39
C GLY A 5 35.13 3.05 -1.71
N ALA A 6 34.38 2.16 -2.34
CA ALA A 6 34.70 1.58 -3.65
C ALA A 6 34.80 2.61 -4.79
N LYS A 7 34.33 3.85 -4.58
CA LYS A 7 34.48 4.92 -5.57
C LYS A 7 35.88 5.54 -5.54
N TYR A 8 36.54 5.55 -4.38
CA TYR A 8 37.91 6.08 -4.25
C TYR A 8 38.94 5.12 -4.85
N ASP A 9 38.59 3.85 -4.93
CA ASP A 9 39.37 2.80 -5.60
C ASP A 9 39.62 3.14 -7.08
N LEU A 10 38.65 3.71 -7.79
CA LEU A 10 38.83 4.18 -9.18
C LEU A 10 39.88 5.29 -9.30
N VAL A 11 39.87 6.23 -8.35
CA VAL A 11 40.86 7.32 -8.31
C VAL A 11 42.24 6.76 -7.97
N THR A 12 42.29 5.77 -7.08
CA THR A 12 43.53 5.10 -6.67
C THR A 12 44.15 4.33 -7.84
N ASP A 13 43.32 3.64 -8.64
CA ASP A 13 43.76 2.95 -9.86
C ASP A 13 44.42 3.91 -10.85
N GLU A 14 43.82 5.08 -11.08
CA GLU A 14 44.40 6.09 -11.97
C GLU A 14 45.72 6.67 -11.42
N ILE A 15 45.81 6.90 -10.10
CA ILE A 15 47.07 7.31 -9.47
C ILE A 15 48.15 6.23 -9.66
N ILE A 16 47.80 4.94 -9.54
CA ILE A 16 48.74 3.83 -9.75
C ILE A 16 49.25 3.84 -11.19
N ARG A 17 48.35 3.97 -12.18
CA ARG A 17 48.72 4.05 -13.59
C ARG A 17 49.61 5.27 -13.87
N GLU A 18 49.26 6.43 -13.32
CA GLU A 18 49.91 7.69 -13.67
C GLU A 18 51.25 7.88 -12.97
N PHE A 19 51.35 7.56 -11.68
CA PHE A 19 52.55 7.79 -10.88
C PHE A 19 53.52 6.59 -10.93
N PHE A 20 52.99 5.37 -10.75
CA PHE A 20 53.82 4.16 -10.67
C PHE A 20 53.99 3.45 -12.01
N LYS A 21 53.24 3.84 -13.05
CA LYS A 21 53.33 3.32 -14.43
C LYS A 21 53.13 1.79 -14.52
N VAL A 22 52.30 1.24 -13.63
CA VAL A 22 51.94 -0.18 -13.61
C VAL A 22 50.42 -0.36 -13.66
N GLU A 23 49.96 -1.52 -14.12
CA GLU A 23 48.53 -1.86 -14.12
C GLU A 23 48.08 -2.21 -12.69
N PRO A 24 47.03 -1.56 -12.15
CA PRO A 24 46.54 -1.89 -10.82
C PRO A 24 45.95 -3.32 -10.79
N PRO A 25 46.13 -4.05 -9.69
CA PRO A 25 45.59 -5.39 -9.54
C PRO A 25 44.06 -5.36 -9.53
N ARG A 26 43.43 -6.37 -10.13
CA ARG A 26 41.96 -6.48 -10.15
C ARG A 26 41.48 -6.97 -8.79
N PHE A 27 40.53 -6.26 -8.20
CA PHE A 27 39.82 -6.69 -6.99
C PHE A 27 38.32 -6.51 -7.15
N LEU A 28 37.56 -7.18 -6.28
CA LEU A 28 36.10 -7.09 -6.22
C LEU A 28 35.71 -6.47 -4.89
N VAL A 29 34.81 -5.47 -4.92
CA VAL A 29 34.19 -4.97 -3.71
C VAL A 29 32.84 -5.64 -3.50
N VAL A 30 32.73 -6.40 -2.41
CA VAL A 30 31.50 -7.05 -1.97
C VAL A 30 31.04 -6.41 -0.66
N SER A 31 29.75 -6.13 -0.54
CA SER A 31 29.12 -5.75 0.72
C SER A 31 28.01 -6.73 1.05
N CYS A 32 27.81 -6.99 2.34
CA CYS A 32 26.73 -7.83 2.83
C CYS A 32 25.94 -7.07 3.89
N THR A 33 24.61 -7.15 3.84
CA THR A 33 23.72 -6.67 4.90
C THR A 33 23.01 -7.87 5.49
N LEU A 34 23.23 -8.10 6.80
CA LEU A 34 22.53 -9.13 7.55
C LEU A 34 21.33 -8.50 8.27
N HIS A 35 20.13 -8.96 7.94
CA HIS A 35 18.90 -8.58 8.65
C HIS A 35 18.59 -9.58 9.75
N LEU A 36 17.91 -9.13 10.81
CA LEU A 36 17.37 -10.03 11.82
C LEU A 36 16.26 -10.88 11.20
N ASN A 37 16.27 -12.18 11.49
CA ASN A 37 15.33 -13.13 10.90
C ASN A 37 13.95 -13.05 11.58
N PHE A 38 13.17 -12.04 11.22
CA PHE A 38 11.78 -11.92 11.62
C PHE A 38 10.86 -12.33 10.47
N LYS A 39 9.82 -13.12 10.75
CA LYS A 39 8.90 -13.70 9.75
C LYS A 39 7.90 -12.69 9.14
N SER A 40 8.29 -11.45 8.89
CA SER A 40 7.39 -10.43 8.32
C SER A 40 7.87 -9.96 6.95
N SER A 41 7.09 -10.23 5.90
CA SER A 41 7.28 -9.62 4.58
C SER A 41 6.38 -8.38 4.41
N PRO A 42 6.95 -7.17 4.23
CA PRO A 42 6.18 -5.96 4.02
C PRO A 42 5.48 -5.89 2.65
N GLU A 43 5.98 -6.58 1.64
CA GLU A 43 5.43 -6.56 0.27
C GLU A 43 4.01 -7.12 0.20
N ALA A 44 3.78 -8.25 0.88
CA ALA A 44 2.45 -8.84 0.98
C ALA A 44 1.45 -7.90 1.68
N SER A 45 1.92 -7.11 2.65
CA SER A 45 1.08 -6.16 3.40
C SER A 45 0.71 -4.93 2.53
N ASN A 46 1.66 -4.41 1.73
CA ASN A 46 1.40 -3.32 0.79
C ASN A 46 0.32 -3.68 -0.24
N PHE A 47 0.41 -4.87 -0.83
CA PHE A 47 -0.60 -5.34 -1.79
C PHE A 47 -1.99 -5.47 -1.15
N LYS A 48 -2.06 -5.99 0.08
CA LYS A 48 -3.31 -6.08 0.84
C LYS A 48 -3.93 -4.71 1.12
N ILE A 49 -3.14 -3.73 1.56
CA ILE A 49 -3.63 -2.36 1.79
C ILE A 49 -4.19 -1.76 0.51
N SER A 50 -3.48 -1.87 -0.61
CA SER A 50 -3.96 -1.38 -1.90
C SER A 50 -5.30 -2.03 -2.29
N THR A 51 -5.42 -3.34 -2.08
CA THR A 51 -6.66 -4.08 -2.35
C THR A 51 -7.82 -3.64 -1.45
N LEU A 52 -7.57 -3.44 -0.14
CA LEU A 52 -8.57 -2.95 0.81
C LEU A 52 -9.02 -1.53 0.48
N LYS A 53 -8.09 -0.62 0.15
CA LYS A 53 -8.42 0.75 -0.27
C LYS A 53 -9.25 0.76 -1.56
N LYS A 54 -8.93 -0.11 -2.52
CA LYS A 54 -9.74 -0.29 -3.74
C LYS A 54 -11.15 -0.79 -3.41
N LYS A 55 -11.28 -1.72 -2.46
CA LYS A 55 -12.58 -2.23 -2.00
C LYS A 55 -13.41 -1.15 -1.31
N ILE A 56 -12.82 -0.34 -0.42
CA ILE A 56 -13.52 0.80 0.22
C ILE A 56 -14.03 1.77 -0.85
N ARG A 57 -13.19 2.12 -1.81
CA ARG A 57 -13.60 2.99 -2.91
C ARG A 57 -14.76 2.40 -3.71
N ASP A 58 -14.68 1.12 -4.07
CA ASP A 58 -15.76 0.46 -4.80
C ASP A 58 -17.05 0.37 -3.98
N LEU A 59 -16.95 0.16 -2.65
CA LEU A 59 -18.08 0.18 -1.72
C LEU A 59 -18.76 1.57 -1.66
N GLU A 60 -17.99 2.66 -1.70
CA GLU A 60 -18.54 4.03 -1.69
C GLU A 60 -19.29 4.37 -2.98
N PHE A 61 -18.83 3.88 -4.12
CA PHE A 61 -19.42 4.19 -5.42
C PHE A 61 -20.49 3.20 -5.88
N ASN A 62 -20.32 1.92 -5.54
CA ASN A 62 -21.13 0.78 -5.98
C ASN A 62 -21.56 -0.10 -4.78
N PRO A 63 -22.23 0.46 -3.76
CA PRO A 63 -22.63 -0.29 -2.56
C PRO A 63 -23.57 -1.47 -2.87
N GLU A 64 -24.30 -1.41 -3.99
CA GLU A 64 -25.16 -2.48 -4.47
C GLU A 64 -24.41 -3.80 -4.74
N ARG A 65 -23.10 -3.74 -5.02
CA ARG A 65 -22.25 -4.93 -5.20
C ARG A 65 -21.92 -5.65 -3.90
N TYR A 66 -22.12 -4.99 -2.76
CA TYR A 66 -21.72 -5.46 -1.44
C TYR A 66 -22.93 -5.70 -0.52
N VAL A 67 -24.16 -5.72 -1.06
CA VAL A 67 -25.40 -5.89 -0.28
C VAL A 67 -25.42 -7.14 0.59
N ASP A 68 -24.68 -8.18 0.20
CA ASP A 68 -24.58 -9.42 0.98
C ASP A 68 -23.54 -9.36 2.11
N GLU A 69 -22.57 -8.45 2.01
CA GLU A 69 -21.60 -8.18 3.08
C GLU A 69 -22.11 -7.13 4.08
N LEU A 70 -23.18 -6.41 3.73
CA LEU A 70 -23.76 -5.38 4.59
C LEU A 70 -24.77 -5.99 5.58
N PRO A 71 -24.83 -5.51 6.83
CA PRO A 71 -25.78 -5.97 7.84
C PRO A 71 -27.18 -5.41 7.57
N LEU A 72 -27.81 -5.86 6.49
CA LEU A 72 -29.09 -5.35 5.98
C LEU A 72 -30.21 -6.37 6.10
N THR A 73 -31.40 -5.87 6.41
CA THR A 73 -32.64 -6.64 6.26
C THR A 73 -32.95 -6.88 4.79
N LYS A 74 -33.78 -7.90 4.48
CA LYS A 74 -34.22 -8.20 3.11
C LYS A 74 -34.88 -7.00 2.42
N LYS A 75 -35.62 -6.18 3.19
CA LYS A 75 -36.26 -4.95 2.70
C LYS A 75 -35.24 -3.90 2.30
N GLU A 76 -34.21 -3.69 3.13
CA GLU A 76 -33.14 -2.72 2.84
C GLU A 76 -32.28 -3.16 1.65
N LYS A 77 -32.02 -4.46 1.48
CA LYS A 77 -31.32 -4.97 0.30
C LYS A 77 -32.05 -4.62 -0.99
N ASN A 78 -33.37 -4.86 -1.04
CA ASN A 78 -34.20 -4.49 -2.19
C ASN A 78 -34.19 -2.97 -2.42
N GLN A 79 -34.31 -2.19 -1.35
CA GLN A 79 -34.29 -0.73 -1.41
C GLN A 79 -32.96 -0.19 -1.97
N ILE A 80 -31.80 -0.76 -1.61
CA ILE A 80 -30.52 -0.35 -2.19
C ILE A 80 -30.49 -0.61 -3.70
N GLY A 81 -30.99 -1.76 -4.16
CA GLY A 81 -31.08 -2.07 -5.59
C GLY A 81 -31.93 -1.05 -6.35
N GLU A 82 -33.14 -0.75 -5.84
CA GLU A 82 -34.04 0.24 -6.44
C GLU A 82 -33.42 1.65 -6.48
N LEU A 83 -32.75 2.06 -5.39
CA LEU A 83 -32.07 3.35 -5.31
C LEU A 83 -30.87 3.44 -6.26
N ALA A 84 -30.13 2.35 -6.47
CA ALA A 84 -29.02 2.28 -7.42
C ALA A 84 -29.50 2.44 -8.87
N GLU A 85 -30.61 1.79 -9.23
CA GLU A 85 -31.24 2.00 -10.53
C GLU A 85 -31.76 3.43 -10.71
N LYS A 86 -32.43 3.97 -9.67
CA LYS A 86 -32.93 5.36 -9.67
C LYS A 86 -31.77 6.34 -9.85
N LYS A 87 -30.67 6.18 -9.11
CA LYS A 87 -29.45 6.99 -9.23
C LYS A 87 -28.90 6.95 -10.67
N THR A 88 -28.84 5.78 -11.28
CA THR A 88 -28.38 5.62 -12.67
C THR A 88 -29.27 6.38 -13.66
N LYS A 89 -30.59 6.30 -13.50
CA LYS A 89 -31.57 7.07 -14.32
C LYS A 89 -31.41 8.57 -14.12
N LEU A 90 -31.22 9.03 -12.87
CA LEU A 90 -30.98 10.44 -12.54
C LEU A 90 -29.67 10.96 -13.13
N ILE A 91 -28.59 10.19 -13.09
CA ILE A 91 -27.29 10.55 -13.71
C ILE A 91 -27.42 10.67 -15.24
N LYS A 92 -28.23 9.81 -15.88
CA LYS A 92 -28.53 9.98 -17.31
C LYS A 92 -29.36 11.23 -17.58
N LYS A 93 -30.32 11.54 -16.70
CA LYS A 93 -31.21 12.71 -16.81
C LYS A 93 -30.44 14.03 -16.64
N ILE A 94 -29.54 14.13 -15.65
CA ILE A 94 -28.77 15.36 -15.39
C ILE A 94 -27.84 15.72 -16.56
N LYS A 95 -27.29 14.72 -17.26
CA LYS A 95 -26.46 14.93 -18.46
C LYS A 95 -27.27 15.51 -19.63
N LYS A 96 -28.57 15.25 -19.70
CA LYS A 96 -29.48 15.74 -20.75
C LYS A 96 -30.23 17.01 -20.38
N ALA A 97 -30.22 17.40 -19.10
CA ALA A 97 -30.94 18.58 -18.64
C ALA A 97 -30.27 19.87 -19.12
N SER A 98 -31.07 20.80 -19.64
CA SER A 98 -30.59 22.12 -20.10
C SER A 98 -30.81 23.21 -19.05
N SER A 99 -31.81 23.06 -18.19
CA SER A 99 -32.16 24.05 -17.16
C SER A 99 -31.31 23.90 -15.88
N PRO A 100 -30.73 25.01 -15.35
CA PRO A 100 -30.02 25.00 -14.06
C PRO A 100 -30.89 24.53 -12.88
N ILE A 101 -32.19 24.86 -12.89
CA ILE A 101 -33.12 24.51 -11.81
C ILE A 101 -33.38 22.99 -11.81
N GLU A 102 -33.54 22.39 -12.99
CA GLU A 102 -33.70 20.94 -13.13
C GLU A 102 -32.43 20.18 -12.71
N LYS A 103 -31.26 20.67 -13.12
CA LYS A 103 -29.97 20.11 -12.70
C LYS A 103 -29.83 20.11 -11.18
N ARG A 104 -30.24 21.20 -10.52
CA ARG A 104 -30.20 21.32 -9.06
C ARG A 104 -31.10 20.29 -8.38
N LYS A 105 -32.36 20.17 -8.80
CA LYS A 105 -33.30 19.18 -8.25
C LYS A 105 -32.78 17.75 -8.39
N ILE A 106 -32.25 17.39 -9.58
CA ILE A 106 -31.68 16.06 -9.81
C ILE A 106 -30.45 15.82 -8.93
N SER A 107 -29.59 16.83 -8.76
CA SER A 107 -28.41 16.74 -7.88
C SER A 107 -28.80 16.52 -6.42
N GLU A 108 -29.82 17.22 -5.93
CA GLU A 108 -30.37 17.05 -4.58
C GLU A 108 -30.92 15.63 -4.37
N GLU A 109 -31.64 15.08 -5.35
CA GLU A 109 -32.09 13.67 -5.30
C GLU A 109 -30.92 12.69 -5.26
N ILE A 110 -29.90 12.87 -6.11
CA ILE A 110 -28.70 12.02 -6.11
C ILE A 110 -27.98 12.11 -4.75
N LYS A 111 -27.89 13.31 -4.17
CA LYS A 111 -27.28 13.53 -2.86
C LYS A 111 -28.05 12.80 -1.76
N ALA A 112 -29.38 12.86 -1.77
CA ALA A 112 -30.21 12.13 -0.82
C ALA A 112 -29.99 10.60 -0.91
N ILE A 113 -29.91 10.06 -2.13
CA ILE A 113 -29.62 8.64 -2.36
C ILE A 113 -28.23 8.27 -1.83
N ASN A 114 -27.22 9.08 -2.14
CA ASN A 114 -25.84 8.83 -1.69
C ASN A 114 -25.74 8.88 -0.16
N ASN A 115 -26.40 9.82 0.50
CA ASN A 115 -26.40 9.90 1.97
C ASN A 115 -27.04 8.66 2.60
N PHE A 116 -28.18 8.21 2.08
CA PHE A 116 -28.82 6.98 2.54
C PHE A 116 -27.91 5.76 2.38
N MET A 117 -27.26 5.61 1.22
CA MET A 117 -26.31 4.51 0.99
C MET A 117 -25.08 4.62 1.91
N ALA A 118 -24.57 5.84 2.13
CA ALA A 118 -23.41 6.09 2.98
C ALA A 118 -23.66 5.59 4.40
N GLU A 119 -24.82 5.88 4.99
CA GLU A 119 -25.20 5.41 6.33
C GLU A 119 -25.14 3.88 6.46
N LYS A 120 -25.57 3.16 5.41
CA LYS A 120 -25.62 1.70 5.40
C LYS A 120 -24.25 1.04 5.28
N ILE A 121 -23.27 1.72 4.68
CA ILE A 121 -21.92 1.17 4.49
C ILE A 121 -20.95 1.52 5.63
N ILE A 122 -21.31 2.40 6.57
CA ILE A 122 -20.41 2.88 7.65
C ILE A 122 -19.74 1.73 8.40
N THR A 123 -20.52 0.71 8.81
CA THR A 123 -19.99 -0.41 9.59
C THR A 123 -18.96 -1.22 8.80
N LEU A 124 -19.28 -1.58 7.55
CA LEU A 124 -18.36 -2.34 6.71
C LEU A 124 -17.11 -1.52 6.36
N LYS A 125 -17.26 -0.22 6.10
CA LYS A 125 -16.13 0.69 5.88
C LYS A 125 -15.21 0.73 7.10
N TYR A 126 -15.77 0.89 8.30
CA TYR A 126 -15.01 0.88 9.55
C TYR A 126 -14.23 -0.42 9.77
N GLU A 127 -14.83 -1.57 9.45
CA GLU A 127 -14.14 -2.86 9.52
C GLU A 127 -12.98 -2.97 8.52
N LEU A 128 -13.17 -2.46 7.30
CA LEU A 128 -12.13 -2.43 6.28
C LEU A 128 -10.99 -1.48 6.66
N ASP A 129 -11.31 -0.31 7.21
CA ASP A 129 -10.32 0.65 7.73
C ASP A 129 -9.48 0.02 8.87
N LYS A 130 -10.12 -0.70 9.81
CA LYS A 130 -9.39 -1.47 10.83
C LYS A 130 -8.46 -2.54 10.25
N LYS A 131 -8.85 -3.17 9.14
CA LYS A 131 -7.97 -4.13 8.45
C LYS A 131 -6.77 -3.42 7.82
N ILE A 132 -6.95 -2.21 7.28
CA ILE A 132 -5.85 -1.39 6.77
C ILE A 132 -4.88 -1.02 7.89
N GLU A 133 -5.39 -0.52 9.02
CA GLU A 133 -4.55 -0.15 10.18
C GLU A 133 -3.66 -1.32 10.63
N LYS A 134 -4.23 -2.52 10.74
CA LYS A 134 -3.47 -3.74 11.09
C LYS A 134 -2.36 -4.07 10.09
N GLU A 135 -2.61 -3.90 8.79
CA GLU A 135 -1.58 -4.15 7.77
C GLU A 135 -0.52 -3.03 7.76
N GLU A 136 -0.90 -1.78 8.06
CA GLU A 136 0.03 -0.66 8.22
C GLU A 136 0.95 -0.86 9.43
N GLU A 137 0.43 -1.39 10.54
CA GLU A 137 1.23 -1.79 11.70
C GLU A 137 2.26 -2.86 11.34
N LYS A 138 1.87 -3.88 10.56
CA LYS A 138 2.82 -4.91 10.08
C LYS A 138 3.94 -4.31 9.25
N ILE A 139 3.64 -3.33 8.40
CA ILE A 139 4.67 -2.62 7.61
C ILE A 139 5.60 -1.82 8.52
N LYS A 140 5.04 -1.11 9.51
CA LYS A 140 5.84 -0.37 10.50
C LYS A 140 6.79 -1.32 11.25
N GLN A 141 6.30 -2.47 11.71
CA GLN A 141 7.12 -3.50 12.36
C GLN A 141 8.19 -4.07 11.41
N ALA A 142 7.82 -4.39 10.17
CA ALA A 142 8.76 -4.88 9.17
C ALA A 142 9.91 -3.88 8.94
N LYS A 143 9.63 -2.57 8.90
CA LYS A 143 10.68 -1.54 8.80
C LYS A 143 11.68 -1.62 9.95
N VAL A 144 11.20 -1.80 11.18
CA VAL A 144 12.06 -2.00 12.36
C VAL A 144 12.92 -3.25 12.17
N PHE A 145 12.34 -4.37 11.76
CA PHE A 145 13.08 -5.62 11.56
C PHE A 145 14.11 -5.56 10.42
N THR A 146 13.85 -4.74 9.39
CA THR A 146 14.79 -4.50 8.30
C THR A 146 15.79 -3.37 8.58
N PHE A 147 15.78 -2.80 9.79
CA PHE A 147 16.75 -1.79 10.19
C PHE A 147 18.18 -2.36 10.09
N ARG A 148 19.09 -1.57 9.51
CA ARG A 148 20.44 -2.06 9.11
C ARG A 148 21.51 -1.82 10.16
N GLU A 149 21.20 -1.05 11.21
CA GLU A 149 22.17 -0.63 12.23
C GLU A 149 21.91 -1.31 13.58
N PHE A 150 21.32 -2.51 13.56
CA PHE A 150 21.22 -3.30 14.78
C PHE A 150 22.62 -3.65 15.31
N PRO A 151 22.87 -3.48 16.63
CA PRO A 151 24.10 -3.93 17.25
C PRO A 151 24.38 -5.42 16.98
N PHE A 152 25.64 -5.78 16.78
CA PHE A 152 26.04 -7.15 16.45
C PHE A 152 25.61 -8.19 17.51
N CYS A 153 25.43 -7.77 18.77
CA CYS A 153 25.00 -8.64 19.87
C CYS A 153 23.56 -9.17 19.73
N PHE A 154 22.75 -8.61 18.82
CA PHE A 154 21.44 -9.15 18.49
C PHE A 154 21.48 -10.34 17.53
N PHE A 155 22.64 -10.66 16.96
CA PHE A 155 22.82 -11.77 16.03
C PHE A 155 23.46 -12.96 16.74
N SER A 156 23.02 -14.18 16.40
CA SER A 156 23.62 -15.38 16.99
C SER A 156 25.07 -15.53 16.54
N ALA A 157 25.95 -15.97 17.45
CA ALA A 157 27.35 -16.24 17.13
C ALA A 157 27.50 -17.24 15.96
N LYS A 158 26.58 -18.22 15.85
CA LYS A 158 26.52 -19.17 14.73
C LYS A 158 26.26 -18.46 13.40
N THR A 159 25.28 -17.55 13.36
CA THR A 159 24.96 -16.77 12.15
C THR A 159 26.14 -15.90 11.71
N LEU A 160 26.79 -15.22 12.66
CA LEU A 160 27.94 -14.38 12.37
C LEU A 160 29.14 -15.20 11.88
N ARG A 161 29.44 -16.34 12.51
CA ARG A 161 30.51 -17.24 12.05
C ARG A 161 30.23 -17.81 10.66
N ASN A 162 29.01 -18.24 10.39
CA ASN A 162 28.63 -18.72 9.06
C ASN A 162 28.76 -17.64 7.98
N LEU A 163 28.50 -16.37 8.33
CA LEU A 163 28.64 -15.26 7.40
C LEU A 163 30.11 -14.89 7.14
N LEU A 164 30.96 -14.96 8.16
CA LEU A 164 32.36 -14.56 8.09
C LEU A 164 33.29 -15.68 7.58
N ASN A 165 32.88 -16.94 7.72
CA ASN A 165 33.60 -18.11 7.17
C ASN A 165 33.26 -18.36 5.69
N LEU A 166 32.91 -17.30 4.94
CA LEU A 166 32.81 -17.33 3.48
C LEU A 166 34.15 -17.69 2.85
#